data_AF-A0A367GE61-F1
#
_entry.id   AF-A0A367GE61-F1
#
_cell.length_a   1.000
_cell.length_b   1.000
_cell.length_c   1.000
_cell.angle_alpha   90.00
_cell.angle_beta   90.00
_cell.angle_gamma   90.00
#
_symmetry.space_group_name_H-M   'P 1'
#
loop_
_entity.id
_entity.type
_entity.pdbx_description
1 polymer ?
#
loop_
_entity_poly.entity_id
_entity_poly.type
_entity_poly.pdbx_seq_one_letter_code
_entity_poly.pdbx_strand_id
1 'polypeptide(L)'
;MKKPRVLLHLAALAMGLCLLAGCAAQPAAPAQATIPHIETSPQPTVAPSPTPTQTPAQQQDLQQVYGSCGLLAWPSVLYSIYLQDDANPWTEEALAQTRQNLAVAVDWITQQAQTYNAQPKIYYDTGENNLSTFAAYKAGLTEDTTTGTAFYDDVDTLTAQVDVEFIQQQYGTASIGYLIFLPVEGASYSILHYLEDGGNYLNEFSCLYLYDSYAGEKTYNSPTVYAHEILHLFGAADLYVGSRDTFVTQPLAQYVLNTWPDAIMYYTYNSDNGISYDHIEKTLCPLTAYRLGLVDSFPGSEQFPAATQDPPGVFSNGAGQNWTASDEAT
;
A
#
# COMPACT_ATOMS: atom_id res chain seq x y z
N MET A 1 2.84 -30.97 39.99
CA MET A 1 3.29 -31.56 38.71
C MET A 1 2.86 -30.62 37.58
N LYS A 2 3.77 -29.75 37.13
CA LYS A 2 3.52 -28.79 36.03
C LYS A 2 3.99 -29.44 34.73
N LYS A 3 3.10 -29.55 33.73
CA LYS A 3 3.48 -29.94 32.36
C LYS A 3 3.83 -28.67 31.55
N PRO A 4 4.79 -28.72 30.62
CA PRO A 4 5.33 -27.52 29.98
C PRO A 4 4.48 -27.09 28.78
N ARG A 5 4.07 -25.82 28.76
CA ARG A 5 3.49 -25.10 27.61
C ARG A 5 4.62 -24.67 26.64
N VAL A 6 5.29 -25.62 26.01
CA VAL A 6 6.42 -25.30 25.10
C VAL A 6 6.19 -25.78 23.66
N LEU A 7 5.08 -26.49 23.37
CA LEU A 7 4.85 -27.03 22.03
C LEU A 7 3.96 -26.19 21.09
N LEU A 8 3.36 -25.08 21.53
CA LEU A 8 2.51 -24.26 20.64
C LEU A 8 3.27 -23.16 19.88
N HIS A 9 4.54 -22.90 20.22
CA HIS A 9 5.30 -21.81 19.59
C HIS A 9 6.06 -22.21 18.33
N LEU A 10 6.05 -23.48 17.90
CA LEU A 10 6.85 -23.94 16.76
C LEU A 10 6.06 -24.09 15.44
N ALA A 11 4.72 -24.02 15.47
CA ALA A 11 3.90 -24.16 14.26
C ALA A 11 3.53 -22.81 13.61
N ALA A 12 3.56 -21.70 14.35
CA ALA A 12 3.37 -20.35 13.80
C ALA A 12 4.67 -19.76 13.23
N LEU A 13 5.83 -20.36 13.54
CA LEU A 13 7.15 -19.82 13.22
C LEU A 13 7.65 -20.11 11.79
N ALA A 14 6.82 -20.73 10.94
CA ALA A 14 7.13 -21.01 9.54
C ALA A 14 6.30 -20.17 8.54
N MET A 15 5.42 -19.29 9.03
CA MET A 15 4.62 -18.34 8.22
C MET A 15 5.13 -16.90 8.30
N GLY A 16 6.40 -16.70 8.67
CA GLY A 16 7.06 -15.39 8.73
C GLY A 16 8.08 -15.17 7.60
N LEU A 17 7.79 -15.64 6.38
CA LEU A 17 8.55 -15.20 5.21
C LEU A 17 8.01 -13.81 4.82
N CYS A 18 8.73 -12.77 5.24
CA CYS A 18 8.34 -11.37 5.11
C CYS A 18 7.79 -11.05 3.71
N LEU A 19 6.54 -10.56 3.70
CA LEU A 19 5.73 -10.30 2.53
C LEU A 19 6.08 -8.94 1.87
N LEU A 20 7.35 -8.75 1.49
CA LEU A 20 7.83 -7.49 0.89
C LEU A 20 7.38 -7.37 -0.59
N ALA A 21 6.78 -6.24 -0.96
CA ALA A 21 6.53 -5.78 -2.33
C ALA A 21 7.49 -4.61 -2.62
N GLY A 22 8.72 -4.90 -3.06
CA GLY A 22 9.70 -3.86 -3.37
C GLY A 22 9.56 -3.37 -4.80
N CYS A 23 9.47 -2.05 -5.00
CA CYS A 23 9.38 -1.43 -6.33
C CYS A 23 10.70 -1.52 -7.11
N ALA A 24 10.94 -2.60 -7.86
CA ALA A 24 12.09 -2.68 -8.78
C ALA A 24 11.74 -2.14 -10.17
N ALA A 25 12.68 -1.45 -10.82
CA ALA A 25 12.55 -1.09 -12.23
C ALA A 25 12.49 -2.34 -13.12
N GLN A 26 11.33 -2.66 -13.69
CA GLN A 26 11.19 -3.75 -14.66
C GLN A 26 11.59 -3.26 -16.07
N PRO A 27 12.45 -3.98 -16.80
CA PRO A 27 12.64 -3.74 -18.23
C PRO A 27 11.36 -4.12 -18.99
N ALA A 28 10.94 -3.27 -19.91
CA ALA A 28 9.75 -3.50 -20.74
C ALA A 28 9.83 -4.87 -21.44
N ALA A 29 8.84 -5.73 -21.18
CA ALA A 29 8.72 -7.02 -21.86
C ALA A 29 8.41 -6.83 -23.36
N PRO A 30 8.96 -7.66 -24.26
CA PRO A 30 8.61 -7.60 -25.67
C PRO A 30 7.15 -8.03 -25.86
N ALA A 31 6.33 -7.12 -26.38
CA ALA A 31 4.93 -7.37 -26.68
C ALA A 31 4.78 -8.41 -27.79
N GLN A 32 4.47 -9.67 -27.45
CA GLN A 32 3.97 -10.65 -28.42
C GLN A 32 3.11 -11.72 -27.76
N ALA A 33 1.87 -11.34 -27.46
CA ALA A 33 0.74 -12.25 -27.43
C ALA A 33 -0.41 -11.58 -28.18
N THR A 34 -0.95 -12.26 -29.19
CA THR A 34 -2.07 -11.77 -30.00
C THR A 34 -3.34 -11.79 -29.14
N ILE A 35 -3.56 -10.74 -28.37
CA ILE A 35 -4.85 -10.46 -27.73
C ILE A 35 -5.78 -9.96 -28.84
N PRO A 36 -7.03 -10.47 -28.96
CA PRO A 36 -7.97 -9.98 -29.96
C PRO A 36 -8.12 -8.46 -29.83
N HIS A 37 -8.11 -7.77 -30.97
CA HIS A 37 -8.30 -6.32 -31.04
C HIS A 37 -9.64 -5.97 -30.39
N ILE A 38 -9.60 -5.35 -29.21
CA ILE A 38 -10.77 -4.79 -28.56
C ILE A 38 -10.99 -3.42 -29.20
N GLU A 39 -12.16 -3.20 -29.80
CA GLU A 39 -12.61 -1.88 -30.19
C GLU A 39 -12.70 -1.03 -28.92
N THR A 40 -11.99 0.09 -28.87
CA THR A 40 -12.09 1.09 -27.81
C THR A 40 -13.48 1.74 -27.85
N SER A 41 -14.45 1.04 -27.26
CA SER A 41 -15.73 1.63 -26.89
C SER A 41 -15.47 2.76 -25.88
N PRO A 42 -16.26 3.86 -25.89
CA PRO A 42 -16.15 4.88 -24.87
C PRO A 42 -16.22 4.20 -23.50
N GLN A 43 -15.25 4.55 -22.63
CA GLN A 43 -15.08 3.94 -21.31
C GLN A 43 -16.45 3.90 -20.61
N PRO A 44 -17.01 2.71 -20.31
CA PRO A 44 -18.29 2.64 -19.63
C PRO A 44 -18.18 3.40 -18.32
N THR A 45 -19.11 4.33 -18.10
CA THR A 45 -19.21 5.06 -16.84
C THR A 45 -19.59 4.03 -15.78
N VAL A 46 -18.61 3.53 -15.03
CA VAL A 46 -18.87 2.59 -13.94
C VAL A 46 -19.66 3.32 -12.86
N ALA A 47 -20.68 2.67 -12.31
CA ALA A 47 -21.45 3.23 -11.22
C ALA A 47 -20.53 3.45 -10.00
N PRO A 48 -20.57 4.64 -9.37
CA PRO A 48 -19.82 4.88 -8.14
C PRO A 48 -20.40 4.01 -7.03
N SER A 49 -19.52 3.46 -6.20
CA SER A 49 -19.94 2.74 -5.00
C SER A 49 -20.50 3.73 -3.97
N PRO A 50 -21.54 3.37 -3.20
CA PRO A 50 -22.02 4.22 -2.12
C PRO A 50 -20.94 4.36 -1.04
N THR A 51 -20.58 5.59 -0.68
CA THR A 51 -19.63 5.86 0.42
C THR A 51 -20.18 5.34 1.75
N PRO A 52 -19.55 4.34 2.39
CA PRO A 52 -20.01 3.87 3.69
C PRO A 52 -19.70 4.94 4.74
N THR A 53 -20.71 5.39 5.48
CA THR A 53 -20.51 6.31 6.61
C THR A 53 -20.45 5.50 7.89
N GLN A 54 -19.24 5.29 8.41
CA GLN A 54 -19.00 4.56 9.66
C GLN A 54 -18.56 5.52 10.77
N THR A 55 -19.05 5.29 11.98
CA THR A 55 -18.48 5.91 13.19
C THR A 55 -17.12 5.27 13.54
N PRO A 56 -16.26 5.93 14.33
CA PRO A 56 -15.00 5.35 14.77
C PRO A 56 -15.14 3.95 15.40
N ALA A 57 -16.15 3.74 16.24
CA ALA A 57 -16.40 2.43 16.83
C ALA A 57 -16.73 1.35 15.79
N GLN A 58 -17.54 1.69 14.78
CA GLN A 58 -17.86 0.75 13.70
C GLN A 58 -16.65 0.47 12.80
N GLN A 59 -15.74 1.43 12.63
CA GLN A 59 -14.48 1.20 11.93
C GLN A 59 -13.59 0.22 12.70
N GLN A 60 -13.47 0.38 14.03
CA GLN A 60 -12.73 -0.56 14.88
C GLN A 60 -13.28 -1.99 14.80
N ASP A 61 -14.62 -2.14 14.80
CA ASP A 61 -15.28 -3.44 14.65
C ASP A 61 -14.98 -4.13 13.29
N LEU A 62 -14.51 -3.36 12.30
CA LEU A 62 -14.21 -3.83 10.94
C LEU A 62 -12.71 -3.98 10.66
N GLN A 63 -11.82 -3.72 11.61
CA GLN A 63 -10.37 -3.84 11.40
C GLN A 63 -9.93 -5.26 11.06
N GLN A 64 -10.62 -6.30 11.55
CA GLN A 64 -10.32 -7.69 11.16
C GLN A 64 -10.57 -7.98 9.68
N VAL A 65 -11.32 -7.10 9.00
CA VAL A 65 -11.61 -7.21 7.56
C VAL A 65 -10.67 -6.30 6.77
N TYR A 66 -10.57 -5.02 7.14
CA TYR A 66 -9.90 -4.00 6.33
C TYR A 66 -8.58 -3.50 6.90
N GLY A 67 -8.06 -4.13 7.95
CA GLY A 67 -6.90 -3.64 8.69
C GLY A 67 -7.16 -2.30 9.39
N SER A 68 -6.09 -1.72 9.92
CA SER A 68 -6.12 -0.46 10.66
C SER A 68 -6.48 0.74 9.79
N CYS A 69 -6.11 0.75 8.50
CA CYS A 69 -6.30 1.91 7.64
C CYS A 69 -7.71 1.95 7.05
N GLY A 70 -8.28 0.78 6.75
CA GLY A 70 -9.67 0.66 6.31
C GLY A 70 -9.88 1.02 4.84
N LEU A 71 -11.09 1.49 4.51
CA LEU A 71 -11.43 1.90 3.14
C LEU A 71 -11.00 3.35 2.85
N LEU A 72 -10.51 3.61 1.63
CA LEU A 72 -10.12 4.96 1.20
C LEU A 72 -11.26 5.98 1.35
N ALA A 73 -12.50 5.56 1.16
CA ALA A 73 -13.67 6.42 1.27
C ALA A 73 -14.00 6.85 2.72
N TRP A 74 -13.40 6.21 3.73
CA TRP A 74 -13.53 6.61 5.12
C TRP A 74 -12.59 7.76 5.45
N PRO A 75 -12.92 8.64 6.43
CA PRO A 75 -11.95 9.54 6.99
C PRO A 75 -10.79 8.72 7.57
N SER A 76 -9.54 9.09 7.30
CA SER A 76 -8.36 8.31 7.73
C SER A 76 -7.22 9.23 8.14
N VAL A 77 -6.34 8.71 8.99
CA VAL A 77 -5.11 9.39 9.42
C VAL A 77 -3.91 8.60 8.93
N LEU A 78 -3.01 9.25 8.22
CA LEU A 78 -1.67 8.75 7.91
C LEU A 78 -0.71 9.28 8.98
N TYR A 79 -0.37 8.43 9.95
CA TYR A 79 0.48 8.81 11.08
C TYR A 79 1.95 8.56 10.77
N SER A 80 2.78 9.60 10.82
CA SER A 80 4.20 9.53 10.45
C SER A 80 5.09 9.14 11.63
N ILE A 81 5.92 8.11 11.45
CA ILE A 81 6.92 7.69 12.43
C ILE A 81 8.29 7.81 11.77
N TYR A 82 9.07 8.79 12.21
CA TYR A 82 10.43 9.01 11.72
C TYR A 82 11.42 8.18 12.55
N LEU A 83 11.95 7.11 11.96
CA LEU A 83 12.97 6.29 12.63
C LEU A 83 14.30 7.03 12.65
N GLN A 84 14.99 6.97 13.79
CA GLN A 84 16.26 7.66 14.01
C GLN A 84 17.31 6.68 14.50
N ASP A 85 18.48 6.71 13.86
CA ASP A 85 19.70 6.16 14.42
C ASP A 85 20.81 7.21 14.48
N ASP A 86 21.90 6.92 15.18
CA ASP A 86 23.00 7.87 15.36
C ASP A 86 23.79 8.14 14.07
N ALA A 87 23.66 7.25 13.07
CA ALA A 87 24.43 7.30 11.82
C ALA A 87 23.74 8.15 10.75
N ASN A 88 22.40 8.20 10.76
CA ASN A 88 21.57 8.79 9.71
C ASN A 88 20.58 9.80 10.32
N PRO A 89 21.06 10.95 10.82
CA PRO A 89 20.18 11.94 11.44
C PRO A 89 19.27 12.63 10.40
N TRP A 90 18.02 12.86 10.79
CA TRP A 90 17.10 13.69 10.02
C TRP A 90 17.54 15.15 10.02
N THR A 91 17.67 15.73 8.82
CA THR A 91 17.85 17.18 8.65
C THR A 91 16.49 17.86 8.46
N GLU A 92 16.43 19.17 8.71
CA GLU A 92 15.22 19.96 8.43
C GLU A 92 14.82 19.88 6.95
N GLU A 93 15.79 19.85 6.04
CA GLU A 93 15.57 19.69 4.60
C GLU A 93 14.95 18.33 4.25
N ALA A 94 15.47 17.24 4.83
CA ALA A 94 14.90 15.91 4.61
C ALA A 94 13.47 15.81 5.16
N LEU A 95 13.21 16.39 6.33
CA LEU A 95 11.86 16.45 6.90
C LEU A 95 10.91 17.28 6.03
N ALA A 96 11.36 18.43 5.53
CA ALA A 96 10.58 19.25 4.60
C ALA A 96 10.27 18.48 3.30
N GLN A 97 11.26 17.75 2.74
CA GLN A 97 11.08 16.97 1.53
C GLN A 97 10.08 15.81 1.73
N THR A 98 10.16 15.06 2.83
CA THR A 98 9.19 13.97 3.12
C THR A 98 7.76 14.51 3.24
N ARG A 99 7.58 15.64 3.91
CA ARG A 99 6.26 16.28 4.05
C ARG A 99 5.74 16.85 2.74
N GLN A 100 6.60 17.44 1.92
CA GLN A 100 6.24 17.89 0.58
C GLN A 100 5.78 16.72 -0.30
N ASN A 101 6.53 15.61 -0.31
CA ASN A 101 6.16 14.42 -1.06
C ASN A 101 4.83 13.84 -0.59
N LEU A 102 4.62 13.77 0.73
CA LEU A 102 3.37 13.31 1.34
C LEU A 102 2.19 14.20 0.95
N ALA A 103 2.35 15.52 0.97
CA ALA A 103 1.31 16.45 0.54
C ALA A 103 0.93 16.25 -0.93
N VAL A 104 1.92 16.16 -1.84
CA VAL A 104 1.67 15.93 -3.28
C VAL A 104 0.98 14.57 -3.50
N ALA A 105 1.39 13.52 -2.78
CA ALA A 105 0.79 12.20 -2.87
C ALA A 105 -0.68 12.20 -2.42
N VAL A 106 -0.98 12.78 -1.25
CA VAL A 106 -2.35 12.85 -0.71
C VAL A 106 -3.25 13.73 -1.58
N ASP A 107 -2.75 14.86 -2.07
CA ASP A 107 -3.48 15.73 -3.00
C ASP A 107 -3.82 14.99 -4.28
N TRP A 108 -2.87 14.26 -4.87
CA TRP A 108 -3.11 13.46 -6.06
C TRP A 108 -4.12 12.33 -5.81
N ILE A 109 -4.01 11.57 -4.72
CA ILE A 109 -4.97 10.52 -4.35
C ILE A 109 -6.39 11.11 -4.26
N THR A 110 -6.51 12.26 -3.59
CA THR A 110 -7.79 12.96 -3.43
C THR A 110 -8.37 13.41 -4.77
N GLN A 111 -7.54 13.97 -5.66
CA GLN A 111 -7.96 14.38 -7.00
C GLN A 111 -8.36 13.20 -7.87
N GLN A 112 -7.63 12.08 -7.83
CA GLN A 112 -7.97 10.88 -8.57
C GLN A 112 -9.27 10.26 -8.08
N ALA A 113 -9.48 10.18 -6.77
CA ALA A 113 -10.73 9.68 -6.20
C ALA A 113 -11.95 10.52 -6.63
N GLN A 114 -11.79 11.84 -6.79
CA GLN A 114 -12.85 12.73 -7.31
C GLN A 114 -13.29 12.38 -8.72
N THR A 115 -12.40 11.83 -9.56
CA THR A 115 -12.78 11.35 -10.91
C THR A 115 -13.77 10.17 -10.86
N TYR A 116 -13.82 9.47 -9.71
CA TYR A 116 -14.77 8.41 -9.40
C TYR A 116 -15.92 8.88 -8.48
N ASN A 117 -16.12 10.20 -8.36
CA ASN A 117 -17.12 10.84 -7.49
C ASN A 117 -16.94 10.56 -5.99
N ALA A 118 -15.73 10.20 -5.55
CA ALA A 118 -15.38 10.05 -4.15
C ALA A 118 -14.63 11.29 -3.63
N GLN A 119 -14.76 11.58 -2.34
CA GLN A 119 -14.04 12.65 -1.66
C GLN A 119 -13.44 12.12 -0.35
N PRO A 120 -12.34 11.35 -0.44
CA PRO A 120 -11.70 10.81 0.76
C PRO A 120 -11.19 11.96 1.65
N LYS A 121 -11.22 11.75 2.96
CA LYS A 121 -10.69 12.72 3.93
C LYS A 121 -9.48 12.14 4.64
N ILE A 122 -8.30 12.43 4.10
CA ILE A 122 -7.03 11.89 4.60
C ILE A 122 -6.32 13.00 5.38
N TYR A 123 -6.10 12.79 6.67
CA TYR A 123 -5.26 13.66 7.50
C TYR A 123 -3.84 13.10 7.55
N TYR A 124 -2.83 13.95 7.49
CA TYR A 124 -1.43 13.52 7.41
C TYR A 124 -0.50 14.54 8.09
N ASP A 125 0.76 14.17 8.33
CA ASP A 125 1.74 15.05 8.97
C ASP A 125 1.99 16.32 8.13
N THR A 126 1.70 17.48 8.73
CA THR A 126 2.03 18.79 8.17
C THR A 126 3.23 19.43 8.86
N GLY A 127 3.78 18.78 9.88
CA GLY A 127 4.80 19.33 10.79
C GLY A 127 4.24 20.16 11.94
N GLU A 128 2.93 20.48 11.94
CA GLU A 128 2.29 21.33 12.95
C GLU A 128 1.13 20.64 13.70
N ASN A 129 0.62 19.52 13.19
CA ASN A 129 -0.66 18.94 13.59
C ASN A 129 -0.58 17.68 14.46
N ASN A 130 0.56 17.41 15.12
CA ASN A 130 0.78 16.26 16.00
C ASN A 130 0.48 14.88 15.37
N LEU A 131 0.55 14.77 14.03
CA LEU A 131 0.41 13.50 13.31
C LEU A 131 1.76 12.86 12.98
N SER A 132 2.78 13.20 13.76
CA SER A 132 4.11 12.63 13.63
C SER A 132 4.79 12.40 14.98
N THR A 133 5.70 11.42 15.01
CA THR A 133 6.62 11.20 16.12
C THR A 133 7.99 10.78 15.62
N PHE A 134 9.00 10.90 16.47
CA PHE A 134 10.33 10.36 16.25
C PHE A 134 10.55 9.14 17.14
N ALA A 135 11.13 8.08 16.59
CA ALA A 135 11.40 6.85 17.30
C ALA A 135 12.87 6.43 17.13
N ALA A 136 13.56 6.21 18.24
CA ALA A 136 14.93 5.71 18.21
C ALA A 136 14.96 4.24 17.78
N TYR A 137 15.72 3.91 16.74
CA TYR A 137 15.84 2.57 16.19
C TYR A 137 17.29 2.05 16.33
N LYS A 138 17.52 1.24 17.36
CA LYS A 138 18.88 0.88 17.80
C LYS A 138 19.52 -0.27 17.02
N ALA A 139 18.75 -1.01 16.23
CA ALA A 139 19.30 -2.08 15.40
C ALA A 139 20.14 -1.54 14.21
N GLY A 140 20.08 -0.23 13.96
CA GLY A 140 20.74 0.44 12.84
C GLY A 140 19.86 0.41 11.58
N LEU A 141 19.98 1.44 10.76
CA LEU A 141 19.23 1.60 9.51
C LEU A 141 20.18 1.43 8.32
N THR A 142 19.81 0.54 7.41
CA THR A 142 20.50 0.13 6.18
C THR A 142 19.45 -0.13 5.10
N GLU A 143 19.90 -0.29 3.85
CA GLU A 143 19.03 -0.64 2.71
C GLU A 143 18.16 -1.89 2.97
N ASP A 144 18.70 -2.89 3.67
CA ASP A 144 18.04 -4.17 3.95
C ASP A 144 17.38 -4.27 5.34
N THR A 145 17.43 -3.22 6.16
CA THR A 145 17.07 -3.26 7.60
C THR A 145 15.66 -3.78 7.89
N THR A 146 14.80 -3.68 6.90
CA THR A 146 13.36 -3.85 7.02
C THR A 146 12.88 -5.25 6.60
N THR A 147 13.82 -6.13 6.21
CA THR A 147 13.52 -7.46 5.63
C THR A 147 13.32 -8.59 6.65
N GLY A 148 13.50 -8.32 7.95
CA GLY A 148 13.44 -9.32 9.02
C GLY A 148 12.21 -9.20 9.91
N THR A 149 11.78 -10.32 10.50
CA THR A 149 10.63 -10.37 11.44
C THR A 149 10.82 -9.48 12.68
N ALA A 150 12.07 -9.25 13.11
CA ALA A 150 12.36 -8.36 14.22
C ALA A 150 11.97 -6.90 13.95
N PHE A 151 12.12 -6.41 12.71
CA PHE A 151 11.71 -5.06 12.34
C PHE A 151 10.20 -4.89 12.44
N TYR A 152 9.44 -5.92 12.03
CA TYR A 152 7.98 -5.93 12.16
C TYR A 152 7.54 -5.82 13.62
N ASP A 153 8.10 -6.64 14.51
CA ASP A 153 7.77 -6.61 15.95
C ASP A 153 8.14 -5.24 16.59
N ASP A 154 9.23 -4.63 16.14
CA ASP A 154 9.64 -3.30 16.57
C ASP A 154 8.64 -2.23 16.10
N VAL A 155 8.22 -2.26 14.83
CA VAL A 155 7.19 -1.33 14.30
C VAL A 155 5.85 -1.54 15.00
N ASP A 156 5.42 -2.77 15.27
CA ASP A 156 4.21 -3.05 16.03
C ASP A 156 4.27 -2.42 17.43
N THR A 157 5.44 -2.51 18.10
CA THR A 157 5.67 -1.87 19.39
C THR A 157 5.64 -0.33 19.30
N LEU A 158 6.09 0.25 18.19
CA LEU A 158 6.07 1.70 17.97
C LEU A 158 4.64 2.20 17.68
N THR A 159 3.91 1.51 16.82
CA THR A 159 2.53 1.86 16.48
C THR A 159 1.58 1.74 17.69
N ALA A 160 1.82 0.77 18.58
CA ALA A 160 1.10 0.64 19.85
C ALA A 160 1.29 1.82 20.84
N GLN A 161 2.27 2.69 20.62
CA GLN A 161 2.50 3.90 21.44
C GLN A 161 1.75 5.13 20.92
N VAL A 162 1.15 5.06 19.73
CA VAL A 162 0.37 6.15 19.16
C VAL A 162 -0.92 6.33 19.96
N ASP A 163 -1.25 7.59 20.29
CA ASP A 163 -2.47 7.93 21.02
C ASP A 163 -3.71 7.85 20.10
N VAL A 164 -4.19 6.63 19.92
CA VAL A 164 -5.35 6.32 19.08
C VAL A 164 -6.62 7.00 19.63
N GLU A 165 -6.75 7.16 20.95
CA GLU A 165 -7.90 7.85 21.55
C GLU A 165 -7.91 9.34 21.19
N PHE A 166 -6.75 10.00 21.26
CA PHE A 166 -6.59 11.37 20.78
C PHE A 166 -6.96 11.48 19.30
N ILE A 167 -6.46 10.57 18.46
CA ILE A 167 -6.75 10.58 17.02
C ILE A 167 -8.26 10.47 16.77
N GLN A 168 -8.93 9.53 17.44
CA GLN A 168 -10.37 9.35 17.32
C GLN A 168 -11.15 10.58 17.76
N GLN A 169 -10.77 11.20 18.87
CA GLN A 169 -11.43 12.41 19.39
C GLN A 169 -11.21 13.63 18.49
N GLN A 170 -9.98 13.81 18.00
CA GLN A 170 -9.59 15.00 17.24
C GLN A 170 -10.03 14.95 15.78
N TYR A 171 -9.88 13.78 15.14
CA TYR A 171 -10.09 13.63 13.69
C TYR A 171 -11.37 12.88 13.34
N GLY A 172 -12.03 12.27 14.33
CA GLY A 172 -13.30 11.58 14.16
C GLY A 172 -13.18 10.27 13.40
N THR A 173 -12.04 9.58 13.52
CA THR A 173 -11.77 8.32 12.81
C THR A 173 -10.94 7.35 13.63
N ALA A 174 -11.19 6.06 13.47
CA ALA A 174 -10.31 4.98 13.92
C ALA A 174 -9.48 4.36 12.78
N SER A 175 -9.67 4.82 11.54
CA SER A 175 -8.85 4.45 10.38
C SER A 175 -7.49 5.14 10.46
N ILE A 176 -6.44 4.36 10.69
CA ILE A 176 -5.05 4.83 10.82
C ILE A 176 -4.15 3.95 9.96
N GLY A 177 -3.46 4.56 9.01
CA GLY A 177 -2.31 3.94 8.32
C GLY A 177 -1.02 4.56 8.87
N TYR A 178 0.03 3.76 9.05
CA TYR A 178 1.30 4.27 9.56
C TYR A 178 2.33 4.44 8.45
N LEU A 179 3.03 5.57 8.44
CA LEU A 179 4.12 5.84 7.50
C LEU A 179 5.44 5.80 8.26
N ILE A 180 6.23 4.75 8.05
CA ILE A 180 7.52 4.55 8.70
C ILE A 180 8.59 5.16 7.80
N PHE A 181 9.10 6.33 8.16
CA PHE A 181 10.14 7.02 7.40
C PHE A 181 11.52 6.55 7.82
N LEU A 182 12.36 6.20 6.83
CA LEU A 182 13.73 5.74 7.03
C LEU A 182 14.72 6.73 6.39
N PRO A 183 15.66 7.34 7.14
CA PRO A 183 16.63 8.32 6.63
C PRO A 183 17.78 7.69 5.82
N VAL A 184 17.50 6.59 5.11
CA VAL A 184 18.47 5.82 4.33
C VAL A 184 17.93 5.53 2.93
N GLU A 185 18.78 4.97 2.08
CA GLU A 185 18.44 4.51 0.74
C GLU A 185 17.79 3.13 0.78
N GLY A 186 16.82 2.89 -0.10
CA GLY A 186 16.19 1.58 -0.27
C GLY A 186 14.97 1.63 -1.19
N ALA A 187 14.29 0.49 -1.29
CA ALA A 187 13.03 0.37 -2.02
C ALA A 187 11.87 0.45 -1.03
N SER A 188 11.03 1.47 -1.17
CA SER A 188 9.80 1.58 -0.37
C SER A 188 8.87 0.40 -0.66
N TYR A 189 8.09 0.05 0.36
CA TYR A 189 7.13 -1.06 0.32
C TYR A 189 6.13 -0.93 1.47
N SER A 190 5.07 -1.72 1.44
CA SER A 190 4.03 -1.75 2.48
C SER A 190 3.85 -3.13 3.11
N ILE A 191 3.50 -3.15 4.40
CA ILE A 191 3.04 -4.33 5.15
C ILE A 191 1.58 -4.13 5.50
N LEU A 192 0.78 -5.14 5.19
CA LEU A 192 -0.67 -5.05 5.04
C LEU A 192 -1.36 -6.15 5.82
N HIS A 193 -2.61 -5.89 6.22
CA HIS A 193 -3.46 -6.87 6.88
C HIS A 193 -4.10 -7.81 5.84
N TYR A 194 -4.00 -9.12 6.07
CA TYR A 194 -4.68 -10.11 5.23
C TYR A 194 -5.89 -10.69 5.98
N LEU A 195 -6.97 -11.03 5.26
CA LEU A 195 -8.15 -11.65 5.87
C LEU A 195 -7.82 -12.88 6.72
N GLU A 196 -6.82 -13.65 6.29
CA GLU A 196 -6.39 -14.85 6.98
C GLU A 196 -5.75 -14.58 8.35
N ASP A 197 -5.29 -13.35 8.62
CA ASP A 197 -4.69 -12.95 9.90
C ASP A 197 -5.73 -12.76 11.01
N GLY A 198 -7.00 -12.53 10.62
CA GLY A 198 -8.13 -12.37 11.53
C GLY A 198 -7.94 -11.19 12.48
N GLY A 199 -7.80 -11.46 13.78
CA GLY A 199 -7.61 -10.43 14.81
C GLY A 199 -6.15 -10.07 15.09
N ASN A 200 -5.20 -10.56 14.31
CA ASN A 200 -3.77 -10.32 14.48
C ASN A 200 -3.27 -9.38 13.39
N TYR A 201 -2.12 -8.75 13.61
CA TYR A 201 -1.40 -7.96 12.58
C TYR A 201 -2.26 -6.86 11.92
N LEU A 202 -3.16 -6.25 12.70
CA LEU A 202 -4.12 -5.26 12.21
C LEU A 202 -3.46 -3.94 11.79
N ASN A 203 -2.29 -3.59 12.36
CA ASN A 203 -1.60 -2.36 12.04
C ASN A 203 -0.89 -2.46 10.70
N GLU A 204 -1.26 -1.58 9.78
CA GLU A 204 -0.76 -1.55 8.41
C GLU A 204 0.17 -0.36 8.24
N PHE A 205 1.30 -0.58 7.57
CA PHE A 205 2.29 0.46 7.46
C PHE A 205 3.09 0.42 6.16
N SER A 206 3.44 1.60 5.66
CA SER A 206 4.36 1.77 4.55
C SER A 206 5.73 2.18 5.06
N CYS A 207 6.76 1.46 4.65
CA CYS A 207 8.15 1.84 4.84
C CYS A 207 8.58 2.76 3.70
N LEU A 208 8.78 4.03 4.02
CA LEU A 208 9.14 5.07 3.07
C LEU A 208 10.60 5.47 3.27
N TYR A 209 11.46 5.00 2.37
CA TYR A 209 12.88 5.35 2.37
C TYR A 209 13.06 6.81 1.92
N LEU A 210 14.06 7.48 2.47
CA LEU A 210 14.38 8.86 2.12
C LEU A 210 14.92 8.94 0.69
N TYR A 211 15.76 7.98 0.30
CA TYR A 211 16.36 7.92 -1.03
C TYR A 211 15.90 6.66 -1.78
N ASP A 212 15.63 6.82 -3.08
CA ASP A 212 15.27 5.73 -4.00
C ASP A 212 16.53 5.07 -4.55
N SER A 213 16.70 3.78 -4.24
CA SER A 213 17.86 2.97 -4.65
C SER A 213 18.00 2.76 -6.17
N TYR A 214 16.94 3.00 -6.94
CA TYR A 214 16.93 2.83 -8.39
C TYR A 214 17.09 4.14 -9.17
N ALA A 215 16.97 5.29 -8.50
CA ALA A 215 17.00 6.61 -9.13
C ALA A 215 18.40 7.25 -9.18
N GLY A 216 19.42 6.54 -8.69
CA GLY A 216 20.81 7.01 -8.60
C GLY A 216 21.14 7.62 -7.24
N GLU A 217 22.44 7.81 -7.01
CA GLU A 217 23.00 8.12 -5.69
C GLU A 217 22.28 9.28 -4.97
N LYS A 218 21.67 8.96 -3.82
CA LYS A 218 20.98 9.92 -2.94
C LYS A 218 19.89 10.75 -3.62
N THR A 219 19.23 10.18 -4.61
CA THR A 219 18.03 10.78 -5.19
C THR A 219 16.88 10.55 -4.22
N TYR A 220 16.17 11.63 -3.84
CA TYR A 220 15.03 11.51 -2.95
C TYR A 220 13.96 10.58 -3.54
N ASN A 221 13.29 9.85 -2.67
CA ASN A 221 12.13 9.08 -3.07
C ASN A 221 11.02 10.03 -3.57
N SER A 222 10.19 9.57 -4.51
CA SER A 222 9.25 10.43 -5.23
C SER A 222 7.87 10.49 -4.57
N PRO A 223 7.09 11.57 -4.76
CA PRO A 223 5.68 11.58 -4.38
C PRO A 223 4.86 10.48 -5.08
N THR A 224 5.24 10.05 -6.29
CA THR A 224 4.56 8.94 -6.99
C THR A 224 4.68 7.63 -6.23
N VAL A 225 5.87 7.32 -5.71
CA VAL A 225 6.07 6.14 -4.85
C VAL A 225 5.30 6.30 -3.53
N TYR A 226 5.27 7.49 -2.93
CA TYR A 226 4.48 7.70 -1.71
C TYR A 226 2.98 7.45 -1.96
N ALA A 227 2.44 7.95 -3.08
CA ALA A 227 1.06 7.70 -3.45
C ALA A 227 0.78 6.21 -3.70
N HIS A 228 1.69 5.51 -4.38
CA HIS A 228 1.62 4.07 -4.60
C HIS A 228 1.55 3.28 -3.28
N GLU A 229 2.48 3.54 -2.36
CA GLU A 229 2.52 2.87 -1.06
C GLU A 229 1.31 3.19 -0.18
N ILE A 230 0.86 4.45 -0.17
CA ILE A 230 -0.34 4.86 0.57
C ILE A 230 -1.58 4.14 0.01
N LEU A 231 -1.68 3.96 -1.31
CA LEU A 231 -2.81 3.23 -1.91
C LEU A 231 -2.85 1.75 -1.50
N HIS A 232 -1.69 1.12 -1.28
CA HIS A 232 -1.65 -0.24 -0.74
C HIS A 232 -2.35 -0.33 0.61
N LEU A 233 -2.15 0.65 1.51
CA LEU A 233 -2.83 0.68 2.82
C LEU A 233 -4.36 0.70 2.71
N PHE A 234 -4.93 1.02 1.54
CA PHE A 234 -6.36 1.03 1.30
C PHE A 234 -6.84 -0.15 0.42
N GLY A 235 -6.00 -1.16 0.18
CA GLY A 235 -6.37 -2.36 -0.58
C GLY A 235 -6.02 -2.35 -2.06
N ALA A 236 -5.23 -1.38 -2.54
CA ALA A 236 -4.76 -1.42 -3.93
C ALA A 236 -3.70 -2.50 -4.11
N ALA A 237 -3.91 -3.42 -5.05
CA ALA A 237 -2.93 -4.44 -5.43
C ALA A 237 -1.91 -3.90 -6.43
N ASP A 238 -0.70 -4.46 -6.40
CA ASP A 238 0.28 -4.29 -7.47
C ASP A 238 -0.21 -4.96 -8.75
N LEU A 239 -0.13 -4.28 -9.89
CA LEU A 239 -0.72 -4.73 -11.16
C LEU A 239 0.31 -5.20 -12.21
N TYR A 240 1.57 -5.36 -11.82
CA TYR A 240 2.64 -5.83 -12.69
C TYR A 240 2.86 -7.35 -12.61
N VAL A 241 3.61 -7.90 -13.58
CA VAL A 241 3.92 -9.34 -13.64
C VAL A 241 4.88 -9.71 -12.49
N GLY A 242 4.48 -10.67 -11.67
CA GLY A 242 5.22 -11.06 -10.47
C GLY A 242 4.75 -10.35 -9.19
N SER A 243 3.65 -9.60 -9.28
CA SER A 243 2.88 -9.20 -8.10
C SER A 243 2.54 -10.41 -7.23
N ARG A 244 2.46 -10.17 -5.92
CA ARG A 244 2.14 -11.18 -4.91
C ARG A 244 0.65 -11.48 -4.84
N ASP A 245 -0.17 -10.54 -5.32
CA ASP A 245 -1.61 -10.69 -5.39
C ASP A 245 -1.95 -11.79 -6.40
N THR A 246 -2.46 -12.92 -5.89
CA THR A 246 -2.65 -14.15 -6.70
C THR A 246 -3.57 -13.97 -7.91
N PHE A 247 -4.45 -12.97 -7.89
CA PHE A 247 -5.31 -12.64 -9.02
C PHE A 247 -4.58 -11.89 -10.15
N VAL A 248 -3.40 -11.33 -9.88
CA VAL A 248 -2.58 -10.56 -10.82
C VAL A 248 -1.73 -11.50 -11.65
N THR A 249 -2.43 -12.16 -12.56
CA THR A 249 -1.84 -13.05 -13.57
C THR A 249 -1.14 -12.24 -14.66
N GLN A 250 -0.20 -12.86 -15.38
CA GLN A 250 0.44 -12.23 -16.53
C GLN A 250 -0.56 -11.70 -17.58
N PRO A 251 -1.65 -12.42 -17.95
CA PRO A 251 -2.69 -11.86 -18.81
C PRO A 251 -3.37 -10.60 -18.26
N LEU A 252 -3.62 -10.53 -16.95
CA LEU A 252 -4.21 -9.34 -16.33
C LEU A 252 -3.23 -8.17 -16.36
N ALA A 253 -1.97 -8.39 -15.95
CA ALA A 253 -0.94 -7.35 -16.00
C ALA A 253 -0.74 -6.81 -17.42
N GLN A 254 -0.74 -7.67 -18.43
CA GLN A 254 -0.67 -7.24 -19.83
C GLN A 254 -1.91 -6.46 -20.28
N TYR A 255 -3.11 -6.85 -19.82
CA TYR A 255 -4.33 -6.11 -20.07
C TYR A 255 -4.27 -4.71 -19.45
N VAL A 256 -3.80 -4.60 -18.20
CA VAL A 256 -3.58 -3.32 -17.51
C VAL A 256 -2.61 -2.45 -18.31
N LEU A 257 -1.43 -2.97 -18.68
CA LEU A 257 -0.44 -2.23 -19.47
C LEU A 257 -1.02 -1.70 -20.79
N ASN A 258 -1.79 -2.53 -21.50
CA ASN A 258 -2.34 -2.16 -22.81
C ASN A 258 -3.53 -1.19 -22.71
N THR A 259 -4.28 -1.23 -21.61
CA THR A 259 -5.53 -0.46 -21.46
C THR A 259 -5.31 0.83 -20.66
N TRP A 260 -4.43 0.77 -19.65
CA TRP A 260 -4.11 1.83 -18.70
C TRP A 260 -2.59 1.89 -18.48
N PRO A 261 -1.81 2.31 -19.49
CA PRO A 261 -0.34 2.29 -19.44
C PRO A 261 0.25 3.16 -18.33
N ASP A 262 -0.50 4.19 -17.89
CA ASP A 262 -0.10 5.10 -16.82
C ASP A 262 -0.70 4.74 -15.46
N ALA A 263 -1.15 3.50 -15.25
CA ALA A 263 -1.66 3.05 -13.96
C ALA A 263 -0.57 3.09 -12.89
N ILE A 264 -0.82 3.81 -11.78
CA ILE A 264 0.16 3.99 -10.70
C ILE A 264 0.58 2.66 -10.04
N MET A 265 -0.34 1.69 -9.97
CA MET A 265 -0.06 0.37 -9.40
C MET A 265 0.66 -0.57 -10.38
N TYR A 266 0.88 -0.16 -11.63
CA TYR A 266 1.69 -0.91 -12.58
C TYR A 266 3.15 -0.46 -12.56
N TYR A 267 3.40 0.86 -12.54
CA TYR A 267 4.74 1.43 -12.54
C TYR A 267 4.74 2.89 -12.06
N THR A 268 5.78 3.31 -11.34
CA THR A 268 5.84 4.59 -10.62
C THR A 268 6.69 5.67 -11.27
N TYR A 269 7.51 5.38 -12.28
CA TYR A 269 8.33 6.40 -12.95
C TYR A 269 7.58 7.07 -14.10
N ASN A 270 7.96 8.31 -14.42
CA ASN A 270 7.40 9.04 -15.56
C ASN A 270 7.64 8.31 -16.89
N SER A 271 6.97 8.75 -17.95
CA SER A 271 7.12 8.14 -19.29
C SER A 271 8.54 8.19 -19.86
N ASP A 272 9.37 9.14 -19.39
CA ASP A 272 10.79 9.27 -19.72
C ASP A 272 11.72 8.56 -18.70
N ASN A 273 11.15 7.76 -17.80
CA ASN A 273 11.77 7.14 -16.63
C ASN A 273 12.33 8.16 -15.60
N GLY A 274 11.92 9.42 -15.67
CA GLY A 274 12.27 10.46 -14.71
C GLY A 274 11.41 10.45 -13.45
N ILE A 275 11.70 11.42 -12.57
CA ILE A 275 10.98 11.67 -11.31
C ILE A 275 10.50 13.13 -11.31
N SER A 276 9.23 13.32 -10.99
CA SER A 276 8.62 14.62 -10.69
C SER A 276 8.36 14.75 -9.19
N TYR A 277 8.64 15.94 -8.61
CA TYR A 277 8.45 16.20 -7.17
C TYR A 277 7.29 17.15 -6.85
N ASP A 278 6.76 17.84 -7.87
CA ASP A 278 5.68 18.82 -7.75
C ASP A 278 4.34 18.31 -8.29
N HIS A 279 4.34 17.15 -8.97
CA HIS A 279 3.14 16.48 -9.49
C HIS A 279 3.39 14.99 -9.74
N ILE A 280 2.31 14.24 -9.99
CA ILE A 280 2.32 12.82 -10.36
C ILE A 280 1.65 12.66 -11.73
N GLU A 281 2.37 12.12 -12.72
CA GLU A 281 1.87 11.88 -14.09
C GLU A 281 0.96 10.65 -14.22
N LYS A 282 0.92 9.82 -13.17
CA LYS A 282 0.16 8.56 -13.14
C LYS A 282 -1.33 8.79 -12.99
N THR A 283 -2.06 7.68 -13.19
CA THR A 283 -3.51 7.62 -13.07
C THR A 283 -3.94 6.51 -12.12
N LEU A 284 -5.07 6.73 -11.45
CA LEU A 284 -5.77 5.70 -10.70
C LEU A 284 -6.71 4.96 -11.68
N CYS A 285 -6.29 3.80 -12.15
CA CYS A 285 -7.03 3.06 -13.17
C CYS A 285 -8.33 2.45 -12.59
N PRO A 286 -9.33 2.12 -13.43
CA PRO A 286 -10.60 1.54 -12.96
C PRO A 286 -10.46 0.26 -12.13
N LEU A 287 -9.46 -0.60 -12.42
CA LEU A 287 -9.20 -1.78 -11.60
C LEU A 287 -8.73 -1.39 -10.19
N THR A 288 -7.81 -0.45 -10.07
CA THR A 288 -7.39 0.09 -8.77
C THR A 288 -8.56 0.77 -8.06
N ALA A 289 -9.39 1.56 -8.76
CA ALA A 289 -10.60 2.17 -8.20
C ALA A 289 -11.58 1.13 -7.64
N TYR A 290 -11.77 0.01 -8.35
CA TYR A 290 -12.57 -1.11 -7.88
C TYR A 290 -11.99 -1.72 -6.61
N ARG A 291 -10.67 -1.99 -6.59
CA ARG A 291 -9.99 -2.53 -5.41
C ARG A 291 -10.05 -1.61 -4.19
N LEU A 292 -10.10 -0.29 -4.40
CA LEU A 292 -10.27 0.72 -3.35
C LEU A 292 -11.72 0.94 -2.91
N GLY A 293 -12.69 0.28 -3.57
CA GLY A 293 -14.12 0.40 -3.25
C GLY A 293 -14.75 1.71 -3.72
N LEU A 294 -14.19 2.34 -4.76
CA LEU A 294 -14.71 3.58 -5.34
C LEU A 294 -15.77 3.32 -6.41
N VAL A 295 -15.73 2.14 -7.04
CA VAL A 295 -16.64 1.70 -8.10
C VAL A 295 -16.99 0.23 -7.94
N ASP A 296 -18.18 -0.16 -8.39
CA ASP A 296 -18.71 -1.53 -8.20
C ASP A 296 -18.20 -2.55 -9.25
N SER A 297 -17.50 -2.09 -10.29
CA SER A 297 -16.89 -2.96 -11.32
C SER A 297 -15.76 -2.26 -12.07
N PHE A 298 -15.16 -2.92 -13.06
CA PHE A 298 -14.17 -2.30 -13.94
C PHE A 298 -14.23 -2.91 -15.35
N PRO A 299 -13.81 -2.19 -16.40
CA PRO A 299 -13.66 -2.79 -17.74
C PRO A 299 -12.70 -3.98 -17.70
N GLY A 300 -13.19 -5.18 -18.01
CA GLY A 300 -12.43 -6.42 -17.91
C GLY A 300 -12.83 -7.32 -16.74
N SER A 301 -13.75 -6.92 -15.86
CA SER A 301 -14.16 -7.74 -14.70
C SER A 301 -14.73 -9.11 -15.08
N GLU A 302 -15.44 -9.23 -16.21
CA GLU A 302 -15.92 -10.52 -16.72
C GLU A 302 -14.79 -11.42 -17.25
N GLN A 303 -13.74 -10.81 -17.82
CA GLN A 303 -12.57 -11.52 -18.32
C GLN A 303 -11.63 -11.94 -17.18
N PHE A 304 -11.57 -11.15 -16.10
CA PHE A 304 -10.68 -11.34 -14.96
C PHE A 304 -11.47 -11.45 -13.63
N PRO A 305 -12.34 -12.46 -13.48
CA PRO A 305 -13.22 -12.58 -12.31
C PRO A 305 -12.46 -12.86 -11.00
N ALA A 306 -11.20 -13.32 -11.08
CA ALA A 306 -10.35 -13.49 -9.90
C ALA A 306 -10.10 -12.15 -9.17
N ALA A 307 -9.99 -11.04 -9.91
CA ALA A 307 -9.77 -9.71 -9.34
C ALA A 307 -10.98 -9.18 -8.53
N THR A 308 -12.14 -9.81 -8.68
CA THR A 308 -13.40 -9.45 -8.03
C THR A 308 -13.83 -10.45 -6.94
N GLN A 309 -13.02 -11.45 -6.61
CA GLN A 309 -13.40 -12.48 -5.63
C GLN A 309 -13.45 -11.92 -4.21
N ASP A 310 -12.43 -11.16 -3.83
CA ASP A 310 -12.35 -10.55 -2.51
C ASP A 310 -13.06 -9.19 -2.50
N PRO A 311 -13.66 -8.81 -1.35
CA PRO A 311 -14.18 -7.45 -1.16
C PRO A 311 -13.12 -6.38 -1.47
N PRO A 312 -13.52 -5.19 -1.94
CA PRO A 312 -12.62 -4.05 -2.01
C PRO A 312 -12.01 -3.71 -0.65
N GLY A 313 -10.80 -3.15 -0.64
CA GLY A 313 -10.11 -2.72 0.57
C GLY A 313 -9.38 -3.81 1.34
N VAL A 314 -9.20 -4.98 0.73
CA VAL A 314 -8.79 -6.19 1.44
C VAL A 314 -7.69 -6.91 0.67
N PHE A 315 -6.73 -7.50 1.38
CA PHE A 315 -5.80 -8.48 0.85
C PHE A 315 -6.16 -9.89 1.34
N SER A 316 -5.96 -10.88 0.48
CA SER A 316 -6.15 -12.29 0.79
C SER A 316 -5.13 -13.12 0.02
N ASN A 317 -4.67 -14.21 0.63
CA ASN A 317 -3.83 -15.20 -0.04
C ASN A 317 -4.64 -16.14 -0.97
N GLY A 318 -5.92 -15.84 -1.21
CA GLY A 318 -6.79 -16.62 -2.07
C GLY A 318 -7.24 -17.91 -1.40
N ALA A 319 -8.17 -17.82 -0.44
CA ALA A 319 -8.81 -18.97 0.20
C ALA A 319 -9.68 -19.86 -0.74
N GLY A 320 -9.56 -19.70 -2.06
CA GLY A 320 -10.26 -20.49 -3.08
C GLY A 320 -9.37 -21.18 -4.12
N GLN A 321 -8.05 -20.96 -4.10
CA GLN A 321 -7.12 -21.60 -5.03
C GLN A 321 -6.25 -22.59 -4.24
N ASN A 322 -6.61 -23.88 -4.29
CA ASN A 322 -5.67 -24.94 -3.95
C ASN A 322 -4.49 -24.83 -4.91
N TRP A 323 -3.43 -24.14 -4.49
CA TRP A 323 -2.16 -24.12 -5.19
C TRP A 323 -1.54 -25.52 -5.04
N THR A 324 -1.89 -26.43 -5.94
CA THR A 324 -1.14 -27.66 -6.15
C THR A 324 0.04 -27.31 -7.03
N ALA A 325 1.25 -27.65 -6.58
CA ALA A 325 2.53 -27.44 -7.27
C ALA A 325 2.68 -28.24 -8.58
N SER A 326 1.60 -28.47 -9.33
CA SER A 326 1.54 -29.20 -10.59
C SER A 326 1.51 -28.31 -11.83
N ASP A 327 1.32 -27.00 -11.69
CA ASP A 327 1.01 -26.15 -12.85
C ASP A 327 2.23 -25.45 -13.46
N GLU A 328 3.46 -25.77 -13.00
CA GLU A 328 4.71 -25.36 -13.66
C GLU A 328 5.20 -26.31 -14.77
N ALA A 329 4.40 -27.29 -15.18
CA ALA A 329 4.82 -28.19 -16.26
C ALA A 329 3.68 -28.55 -17.22
N THR A 330 3.35 -27.63 -18.13
CA THR A 330 2.98 -27.95 -19.53
C THR A 330 3.19 -26.75 -20.45
#